data_AF-A0A815SAM4-F1
#
_entry.id   AF-A0A815SAM4-F1
#
_cell.length_a   1.000
_cell.length_b   1.000
_cell.length_c   1.000
_cell.angle_alpha   90.00
_cell.angle_beta   90.00
_cell.angle_gamma   90.00
#
_symmetry.space_group_name_H-M   'P 1'
#
loop_
_entity.id
_entity.type
_entity.pdbx_description
1 polymer ?
#
loop_
_entity_poly.entity_id
_entity_poly.type
_entity_poly.pdbx_seq_one_letter_code
_entity_poly.pdbx_strand_id
1 'polypeptide(L)'
;MSNNTNPSIQILPVEIFHRIFDSLDVQTILFSIRPVNQLFRALVNSYDRYNLDFKSISKSNFHLLCRSINPQNVISLKLWDDEYTPNQIALFISSFRLRQLTRLHSITLFGIEEFQLNMILKRINLNLLTSFSLNIRQYDNRRKKTTSNFL
;
A
#
# COMPACT_ATOMS: atom_id res chain seq x y z
N MET A 1 32.70 -17.17 37.10
CA MET A 1 31.59 -16.25 36.81
C MET A 1 31.43 -16.21 35.30
N SER A 2 30.44 -16.92 34.74
CA SER A 2 30.16 -16.88 33.31
C SER A 2 29.42 -15.57 33.01
N ASN A 3 30.04 -14.69 32.23
CA ASN A 3 29.37 -13.53 31.68
C ASN A 3 28.28 -14.05 30.72
N ASN A 4 27.04 -14.12 31.20
CA ASN A 4 25.87 -14.32 30.36
C ASN A 4 25.71 -13.07 29.50
N THR A 5 26.42 -13.02 28.37
CA THR A 5 26.14 -12.07 27.30
C THR A 5 24.80 -12.48 26.70
N ASN A 6 23.71 -11.93 27.23
CA ASN A 6 22.41 -12.05 26.59
C ASN A 6 22.56 -11.59 25.13
N PRO A 7 22.14 -12.40 24.15
CA PRO A 7 22.23 -12.01 22.75
C PRO A 7 21.50 -10.68 22.56
N SER A 8 22.25 -9.64 22.18
CA SER A 8 21.70 -8.32 21.96
C SER A 8 21.15 -8.22 20.55
N ILE A 9 19.89 -7.82 20.43
CA ILE A 9 19.23 -7.54 19.16
C ILE A 9 20.03 -6.51 18.32
N GLN A 10 20.81 -5.64 18.97
CA GLN A 10 21.60 -4.60 18.31
C GLN A 10 22.76 -5.12 17.46
N ILE A 11 23.16 -6.38 17.63
CA ILE A 11 24.29 -7.00 16.91
C ILE A 11 23.79 -7.72 15.65
N LEU A 12 22.48 -7.85 15.47
CA LEU A 12 21.93 -8.53 14.30
C LEU A 12 22.15 -7.71 13.02
N PRO A 13 22.49 -8.38 11.90
CA PRO A 13 22.56 -7.72 10.60
C PRO A 13 21.21 -7.11 10.18
N VAL A 14 21.27 -6.01 9.44
CA VAL A 14 20.06 -5.29 8.95
C VAL A 14 19.15 -6.19 8.12
N GLU A 15 19.73 -7.13 7.38
CA GLU A 15 19.01 -8.09 6.53
C GLU A 15 18.08 -9.00 7.36
N ILE A 16 18.46 -9.32 8.60
CA ILE A 16 17.63 -10.12 9.50
C ILE A 16 16.39 -9.31 9.92
N PHE A 17 16.57 -8.03 10.26
CA PHE A 17 15.43 -7.16 10.56
C PHE A 17 14.53 -6.93 9.36
N HIS A 18 15.11 -6.75 8.17
CA HIS A 18 14.34 -6.60 6.95
C HIS A 18 13.54 -7.87 6.61
N ARG A 19 14.09 -9.06 6.87
CA ARG A 19 13.33 -10.32 6.77
C ARG A 19 12.19 -10.42 7.79
N ILE A 20 12.39 -9.89 9.00
CA ILE A 20 11.30 -9.78 9.98
C ILE A 20 10.23 -8.82 9.42
N PHE A 21 10.61 -7.66 8.89
CA PHE A 21 9.67 -6.69 8.31
C PHE A 21 8.90 -7.25 7.12
N ASP A 22 9.49 -8.14 6.32
CA ASP A 22 8.79 -8.81 5.21
C ASP A 22 7.56 -9.61 5.69
N SER A 23 7.50 -9.98 6.98
CA SER A 23 6.39 -10.71 7.60
C SER A 23 5.36 -9.83 8.33
N LEU A 24 5.59 -8.52 8.38
CA LEU A 24 4.77 -7.56 9.12
C LEU A 24 3.97 -6.65 8.18
N ASP A 25 2.83 -6.18 8.65
CA ASP A 25 2.09 -5.14 7.95
C ASP A 25 2.76 -3.77 8.13
N VAL A 26 2.48 -2.88 7.18
CA VAL A 26 3.13 -1.56 7.13
C VAL A 26 2.77 -0.65 8.31
N GLN A 27 1.60 -0.83 8.94
CA GLN A 27 1.21 -0.06 10.12
C GLN A 27 2.07 -0.49 11.31
N THR A 28 2.27 -1.79 11.50
CA THR A 28 3.18 -2.31 12.54
C THR A 28 4.60 -1.79 12.34
N ILE A 29 5.13 -1.82 11.11
CA ILE A 29 6.49 -1.33 10.82
C ILE A 29 6.63 0.17 11.15
N LEU A 30 5.69 1.00 10.67
CA LEU A 30 5.83 2.45 10.76
C LEU A 30 5.35 3.05 12.09
N PHE A 31 4.34 2.46 12.73
CA PHE A 31 3.69 3.02 13.91
C PHE A 31 4.07 2.30 15.20
N SER A 32 4.44 1.01 15.14
CA SER A 32 4.84 0.26 16.33
C SER A 32 6.36 0.13 16.43
N ILE A 33 7.06 -0.23 15.34
CA ILE A 33 8.51 -0.48 15.37
C ILE A 33 9.34 0.78 15.25
N ARG A 34 9.07 1.61 14.24
CA ARG A 34 9.84 2.84 13.97
C ARG A 34 10.01 3.78 15.18
N PRO A 35 9.00 4.00 16.07
CA PRO A 35 9.17 4.92 17.18
C PRO A 35 9.94 4.35 18.39
N VAL A 36 10.22 3.05 18.44
CA VAL A 36 10.80 2.39 19.63
C VAL A 36 12.13 3.02 20.05
N ASN A 37 13.09 3.11 19.13
CA ASN A 37 14.40 3.73 19.38
C ASN A 37 15.09 4.15 18.07
N GLN A 38 16.27 4.75 18.18
CA GLN A 38 17.04 5.21 17.02
C GLN A 38 17.45 4.08 16.07
N LEU A 39 17.79 2.90 16.61
CA LEU A 39 18.15 1.73 15.81
C LEU A 39 16.97 1.30 14.93
N PHE A 40 15.79 1.05 15.51
CA PHE A 40 14.59 0.66 14.75
C PHE A 40 14.15 1.75 13.77
N ARG A 41 14.29 3.02 14.14
CA ARG A 41 14.04 4.12 13.22
C ARG A 41 14.96 4.05 12.00
N ALA A 42 16.26 3.79 12.19
CA ALA A 42 17.21 3.65 11.09
C ALA A 42 16.91 2.42 10.23
N LEU A 43 16.60 1.27 10.85
CA LEU A 43 16.23 0.03 10.16
C LEU A 43 14.99 0.20 9.29
N VAL A 44 13.95 0.88 9.80
CA VAL A 44 12.74 1.16 9.04
C VAL A 44 12.99 2.17 7.93
N ASN A 45 13.84 3.18 8.15
CA ASN A 45 14.17 4.16 7.12
C ASN A 45 14.98 3.56 5.95
N SER A 46 15.76 2.49 6.18
CA SER A 46 16.48 1.78 5.13
C SER A 46 15.67 0.65 4.49
N TYR A 47 14.47 0.35 4.99
CA TYR A 47 13.60 -0.67 4.43
C TYR A 47 12.88 -0.16 3.18
N ASP A 48 12.89 -0.99 2.14
CA ASP A 48 12.57 -0.57 0.78
C ASP A 48 11.58 -1.51 0.06
N ARG A 49 10.94 -2.43 0.80
CA ARG A 49 10.07 -3.49 0.29
C ARG A 49 8.67 -3.45 0.93
N TYR A 50 8.03 -2.29 0.90
CA TYR A 50 6.70 -2.13 1.51
C TYR A 50 5.60 -2.83 0.71
N ASN A 51 4.82 -3.65 1.42
CA ASN A 51 3.54 -4.19 0.98
C ASN A 51 2.42 -3.35 1.57
N LEU A 52 1.77 -2.51 0.75
CA LEU A 52 0.66 -1.68 1.19
C LEU A 52 -0.64 -2.47 1.01
N ASP A 53 -1.27 -2.83 2.13
CA ASP A 53 -2.62 -3.37 2.14
C ASP A 53 -3.53 -2.40 2.87
N PHE A 54 -4.42 -1.75 2.11
CA PHE A 54 -5.35 -0.76 2.65
C PHE A 54 -6.73 -1.35 2.95
N LYS A 55 -6.84 -2.69 3.01
CA LYS A 55 -8.07 -3.36 3.44
C LYS A 55 -8.45 -2.91 4.86
N SER A 56 -9.67 -2.41 5.03
CA SER A 56 -10.23 -2.04 6.35
C SER A 56 -9.35 -1.06 7.16
N ILE A 57 -8.48 -0.29 6.51
CA ILE A 57 -7.62 0.68 7.20
C ILE A 57 -8.44 1.89 7.66
N SER A 58 -8.11 2.44 8.84
CA SER A 58 -8.68 3.70 9.27
C SER A 58 -8.25 4.86 8.37
N LYS A 59 -9.12 5.86 8.20
CA LYS A 59 -8.81 7.03 7.37
C LYS A 59 -7.58 7.81 7.86
N SER A 60 -7.40 7.90 9.18
CA SER A 60 -6.21 8.53 9.78
C SER A 60 -4.94 7.78 9.41
N ASN A 61 -4.91 6.45 9.59
CA ASN A 61 -3.74 5.65 9.27
C ASN A 61 -3.45 5.66 7.78
N PHE A 62 -4.49 5.60 6.92
CA PHE A 62 -4.34 5.75 5.47
C PHE A 62 -3.58 7.03 5.09
N HIS A 63 -4.01 8.19 5.61
CA HIS A 63 -3.34 9.46 5.31
C HIS A 63 -1.91 9.51 5.87
N LEU A 64 -1.69 8.97 7.07
CA LEU A 64 -0.35 8.91 7.66
C LEU A 64 0.60 8.03 6.84
N LEU A 65 0.14 6.86 6.39
CA LEU A 65 0.93 5.97 5.53
C LEU A 65 1.25 6.63 4.19
N CYS A 66 0.26 7.22 3.53
CA CYS A 66 0.46 7.91 2.25
C CYS A 66 1.49 9.05 2.34
N ARG A 67 1.61 9.70 3.50
CA ARG A 67 2.61 10.76 3.75
C ARG A 67 3.98 10.24 4.17
N SER A 68 4.02 9.10 4.85
CA SER A 68 5.24 8.60 5.49
C SER A 68 6.10 7.72 4.58
N ILE A 69 5.49 7.13 3.54
CA ILE A 69 6.13 6.13 2.69
C ILE A 69 6.67 6.79 1.42
N ASN A 70 7.93 6.51 1.11
CA ASN A 70 8.48 6.82 -0.21
C ASN A 70 7.84 5.87 -1.25
N PRO A 71 7.12 6.36 -2.27
CA PRO A 71 6.50 5.52 -3.28
C PRO A 71 7.47 4.56 -3.98
N GLN A 72 8.75 4.92 -4.10
CA GLN A 72 9.77 4.07 -4.73
C GLN A 72 10.05 2.79 -3.94
N ASN A 73 9.73 2.77 -2.65
CA ASN A 73 9.93 1.62 -1.76
C ASN A 73 8.71 0.70 -1.72
N VAL A 74 7.66 0.98 -2.51
CA VAL A 74 6.44 0.17 -2.56
C VAL A 74 6.58 -0.88 -3.64
N ILE A 75 6.41 -2.14 -3.23
CA ILE A 75 6.55 -3.30 -4.11
C ILE A 75 5.21 -3.98 -4.42
N SER A 76 4.25 -3.87 -3.49
CA SER A 76 2.90 -4.40 -3.61
C SER A 76 1.89 -3.37 -3.10
N LEU A 77 0.77 -3.22 -3.81
CA LEU A 77 -0.29 -2.28 -3.49
C LEU A 77 -1.65 -2.97 -3.59
N LYS A 78 -2.43 -2.97 -2.51
CA LYS A 78 -3.82 -3.40 -2.49
C LYS A 78 -4.71 -2.23 -2.07
N LEU A 79 -5.59 -1.83 -2.98
CA LEU A 79 -6.56 -0.77 -2.76
C LEU A 79 -7.98 -1.34 -2.74
N TRP A 80 -8.79 -0.81 -1.84
CA TRP A 80 -10.15 -1.27 -1.60
C TRP A 80 -11.09 -0.07 -1.64
N ASP A 81 -12.22 -0.22 -2.30
CA ASP A 81 -13.33 0.74 -2.25
C ASP A 81 -14.61 -0.03 -1.91
N ASP A 82 -14.71 -0.41 -0.64
CA ASP A 82 -15.81 -1.18 -0.06
C ASP A 82 -16.54 -0.37 1.05
N GLU A 83 -17.47 -1.02 1.75
CA GLU A 83 -18.25 -0.38 2.82
C GLU A 83 -17.37 0.12 3.99
N TYR A 84 -16.20 -0.50 4.20
CA TYR A 84 -15.26 -0.13 5.26
C TYR A 84 -14.29 0.98 4.83
N THR A 85 -14.06 1.12 3.52
CA THR A 85 -13.07 2.02 2.93
C THR A 85 -13.62 2.86 1.77
N PRO A 86 -14.77 3.55 1.95
CA PRO A 86 -15.45 4.22 0.84
C PRO A 86 -14.61 5.35 0.23
N ASN A 87 -14.58 5.40 -1.10
CA ASN A 87 -13.84 6.36 -1.92
C ASN A 87 -12.32 6.33 -1.72
N GLN A 88 -11.76 5.30 -1.08
CA GLN A 88 -10.33 5.26 -0.77
C GLN A 88 -9.48 5.21 -2.05
N ILE A 89 -9.91 4.55 -3.11
CA ILE A 89 -9.17 4.52 -4.38
C ILE A 89 -9.05 5.93 -4.97
N ALA A 90 -10.14 6.69 -5.01
CA ALA A 90 -10.11 8.08 -5.47
C ALA A 90 -9.19 8.96 -4.61
N LEU A 91 -9.23 8.78 -3.29
CA LEU A 91 -8.33 9.47 -2.36
C LEU A 91 -6.87 9.08 -2.59
N PHE A 92 -6.57 7.81 -2.87
CA PHE A 92 -5.22 7.36 -3.16
C PHE A 92 -4.69 7.96 -4.46
N ILE A 93 -5.49 7.94 -5.54
CA ILE A 93 -5.10 8.49 -6.85
C ILE A 93 -4.79 10.00 -6.76
N SER A 94 -5.50 10.74 -5.90
CA SER A 94 -5.32 12.18 -5.74
C SER A 94 -4.16 12.56 -4.81
N SER A 95 -3.84 11.73 -3.82
CA SER A 95 -2.82 12.03 -2.80
C SER A 95 -1.48 11.35 -3.04
N PHE A 96 -1.46 10.19 -3.70
CA PHE A 96 -0.27 9.37 -3.86
C PHE A 96 0.36 9.54 -5.25
N ARG A 97 1.69 9.67 -5.28
CA ARG A 97 2.44 9.89 -6.53
C ARG A 97 2.62 8.58 -7.29
N LEU A 98 1.57 8.13 -7.97
CA LEU A 98 1.54 6.85 -8.72
C LEU A 98 2.72 6.66 -9.67
N ARG A 99 3.19 7.73 -10.33
CA ARG A 99 4.36 7.68 -11.24
C ARG A 99 5.68 7.33 -10.57
N GLN A 100 5.74 7.44 -9.24
CA GLN A 100 6.93 7.12 -8.44
C GLN A 100 6.93 5.68 -7.92
N LEU A 101 5.89 4.89 -8.21
CA LEU A 101 5.82 3.46 -7.91
C LEU A 101 6.71 2.62 -8.85
N THR A 102 8.01 2.93 -8.90
CA THR A 102 8.96 2.39 -9.87
C THR A 102 9.40 0.96 -9.59
N ARG A 103 9.04 0.39 -8.43
CA ARG A 103 9.34 -0.99 -8.02
C ARG A 103 8.09 -1.84 -7.80
N LEU A 104 6.93 -1.30 -8.15
CA LEU A 104 5.66 -1.98 -8.00
C LEU A 104 5.58 -3.17 -8.95
N HIS A 105 5.43 -4.37 -8.39
CA HIS A 105 5.26 -5.61 -9.15
C HIS A 105 3.92 -6.29 -8.90
N SER A 106 3.21 -5.92 -7.83
CA SER A 106 1.91 -6.50 -7.50
C SER A 106 0.89 -5.40 -7.25
N ILE A 107 -0.25 -5.48 -7.92
CA ILE A 107 -1.38 -4.59 -7.66
C ILE A 107 -2.69 -5.37 -7.54
N THR A 108 -3.47 -5.05 -6.51
CA THR A 108 -4.83 -5.55 -6.31
C THR A 108 -5.76 -4.35 -6.18
N LEU A 109 -6.80 -4.31 -7.02
CA LEU A 109 -7.79 -3.25 -7.05
C LEU A 109 -9.17 -3.85 -6.83
N PHE A 110 -9.84 -3.48 -5.74
CA PHE A 110 -11.15 -4.01 -5.39
C PHE A 110 -12.21 -2.91 -5.29
N GLY A 111 -13.38 -3.13 -5.91
CA GLY A 111 -14.45 -2.12 -5.96
C GLY A 111 -14.12 -0.92 -6.83
N ILE A 112 -13.17 -1.05 -7.76
CA ILE A 112 -12.69 0.08 -8.58
C ILE A 112 -13.65 0.43 -9.72
N GLU A 113 -13.76 1.73 -10.03
CA GLU A 113 -14.49 2.21 -11.21
C GLU A 113 -13.58 2.27 -12.45
N GLU A 114 -14.16 2.12 -13.65
CA GLU A 114 -13.41 2.06 -14.90
C GLU A 114 -12.52 3.29 -15.14
N PHE A 115 -13.01 4.49 -14.84
CA PHE A 115 -12.22 5.71 -14.99
C PHE A 115 -11.01 5.73 -14.03
N GLN A 116 -11.17 5.23 -12.81
CA GLN A 116 -10.08 5.16 -11.81
C GLN A 116 -9.02 4.15 -12.24
N LEU A 117 -9.46 2.99 -12.74
CA LEU A 117 -8.57 1.97 -13.31
C LEU A 117 -7.73 2.58 -14.43
N ASN A 118 -8.37 3.28 -15.38
CA ASN A 118 -7.68 3.96 -16.48
C ASN A 118 -6.67 5.01 -15.98
N MET A 119 -6.98 5.74 -14.90
CA MET A 119 -6.02 6.68 -14.30
C MET A 119 -4.81 5.99 -13.68
N ILE A 120 -5.01 4.85 -13.00
CA ILE A 120 -3.92 4.07 -12.40
C ILE A 120 -3.02 3.49 -13.48
N LEU A 121 -3.60 2.78 -14.46
CA LEU A 121 -2.85 2.09 -15.52
C LEU A 121 -2.02 3.06 -16.37
N LYS A 122 -2.49 4.30 -16.58
CA LYS A 122 -1.72 5.35 -17.29
C LYS A 122 -0.54 5.93 -16.50
N ARG A 123 -0.46 5.67 -15.19
CA ARG A 123 0.52 6.31 -14.29
C ARG A 123 1.51 5.33 -13.68
N ILE A 124 1.26 4.02 -13.72
CA ILE A 124 2.18 2.99 -13.25
C ILE A 124 2.94 2.35 -14.42
N ASN A 125 4.09 1.74 -14.14
CA ASN A 125 4.83 0.97 -15.14
C ASN A 125 4.32 -0.47 -15.18
N LEU A 126 3.47 -0.79 -16.16
CA LEU A 126 2.87 -2.12 -16.31
C LEU A 126 3.89 -3.21 -16.62
N ASN A 127 5.04 -2.87 -17.21
CA ASN A 127 6.08 -3.84 -17.58
C ASN A 127 6.78 -4.47 -16.37
N LEU A 128 6.61 -3.89 -15.18
CA LEU A 128 7.18 -4.41 -13.93
C LEU A 128 6.21 -5.29 -13.16
N LEU A 129 4.92 -5.31 -13.54
CA LEU A 129 3.91 -6.09 -12.84
C LEU A 129 4.07 -7.58 -13.13
N THR A 130 4.21 -8.35 -12.07
CA THR A 130 4.17 -9.81 -12.06
C THR A 130 2.83 -10.34 -11.55
N SER A 131 2.06 -9.51 -10.84
CA SER A 131 0.74 -9.85 -10.31
C SER A 131 -0.25 -8.70 -10.48
N PHE A 132 -1.43 -9.02 -10.99
CA PHE A 132 -2.53 -8.09 -11.18
C PHE A 132 -3.85 -8.77 -10.80
N SER A 133 -4.59 -8.17 -9.86
CA SER A 133 -5.93 -8.62 -9.48
C SER A 133 -6.91 -7.46 -9.52
N LEU A 134 -8.09 -7.71 -10.08
CA LEU A 134 -9.09 -6.68 -10.36
C LEU A 134 -10.49 -7.17 -10.01
N ASN A 135 -11.20 -6.36 -9.23
CA ASN A 135 -12.63 -6.45 -9.04
C ASN A 135 -13.23 -5.07 -9.36
N ILE A 136 -13.99 -5.01 -10.46
CA ILE A 136 -14.66 -3.79 -10.91
C ILE A 136 -15.98 -3.66 -10.17
N ARG A 137 -16.29 -2.46 -9.69
CA ARG A 137 -17.59 -2.16 -9.11
C ARG A 137 -18.67 -2.38 -10.16
N GLN A 138 -19.60 -3.29 -9.91
CA GLN A 138 -20.69 -3.54 -10.85
C GLN A 138 -21.46 -2.25 -11.09
N TYR A 139 -21.60 -1.88 -12.36
CA TYR A 139 -22.39 -0.73 -12.77
C TYR A 139 -23.87 -1.05 -12.51
N ASP A 140 -24.51 -0.33 -11.60
CA ASP A 140 -25.93 -0.55 -11.31
C ASP A 140 -26.76 -0.13 -12.54
N ASN A 141 -27.35 -1.12 -13.22
CA ASN A 141 -28.09 -0.96 -14.49
C ASN A 141 -29.31 -0.01 -14.40
N ARG A 142 -29.65 0.49 -13.21
CA ARG A 142 -30.78 1.40 -12.98
C ARG A 142 -30.62 2.79 -13.62
N ARG A 143 -29.41 3.18 -14.04
CA ARG A 143 -29.16 4.46 -14.74
C ARG A 143 -29.42 4.45 -16.25
N LYS A 144 -29.87 3.33 -16.85
CA LYS A 144 -30.19 3.24 -18.29
C LYS A 144 -31.52 3.86 -18.73
N LYS A 145 -32.30 4.50 -17.86
CA LYS A 145 -33.63 5.06 -18.20
C LYS A 145 -33.63 6.59 -18.40
N THR A 146 -32.88 7.15 -19.35
CA THR A 146 -33.21 8.52 -19.86
C THR A 146 -32.59 8.89 -21.22
N THR A 147 -32.49 7.97 -22.18
CA THR A 147 -32.09 8.36 -23.55
C THR A 147 -32.66 7.46 -24.64
N SER A 148 -33.92 7.06 -24.46
CA SER A 148 -34.74 6.49 -25.53
C SER A 148 -36.13 7.10 -25.39
N ASN A 149 -36.33 8.28 -25.96
CA ASN A 149 -37.62 8.88 -26.33
C ASN A 149 -37.35 10.30 -26.87
N PHE A 150 -36.73 10.36 -28.04
CA PHE A 150 -36.89 11.46 -28.99
C PHE A 150 -36.85 10.84 -30.39
N LEU A 151 -37.99 10.29 -30.77
CA LEU A 151 -38.43 10.12 -32.16
C LEU A 151 -39.84 10.71 -32.22
#